data_AF-A0AAN7VUX8-F1
#
_entry.id   AF-A0AAN7VUX8-F1
#
_cell.length_a   1.000
_cell.length_b   1.000
_cell.length_c   1.000
_cell.angle_alpha   90.00
_cell.angle_beta   90.00
_cell.angle_gamma   90.00
#
_symmetry.space_group_name_H-M   'P 1'
#
loop_
_entity.id
_entity.type
_entity.pdbx_description
1 polymer ?
#
loop_
_entity_poly.entity_id
_entity_poly.type
_entity_poly.pdbx_seq_one_letter_code
_entity_poly.pdbx_strand_id
1 'polypeptide(L)'
;MSFFIDTGNPGNIQDEEILLEYKTSLQSSKCKAKNENIFEKFSIEMEWTDKALEKKKQKQDVDVIDTIQTKRKVDDLLKKSVLTSEFENLKQVPPYEVAERRLKLERKKERAKTKGAKWYGLPATELTKEVKDDLQILQMRSVLDPKRFYKKNDLSVLPKYFQVGKVLDSPLEFYNNRLTKKEKKKSLVDELLADAEFNKYNKKRYREIIEEKRSKAWKQAKKRNRNKSKTK
;
A
#
# COMPACT_ATOMS: atom_id res chain seq x y z
N MET A 1 -37.84 26.72 21.54
CA MET A 1 -39.01 26.00 20.97
C MET A 1 -39.09 26.36 19.48
N SER A 2 -39.51 25.41 18.64
CA SER A 2 -39.68 25.45 17.15
C SER A 2 -38.41 25.56 16.29
N PHE A 3 -37.88 24.49 15.66
CA PHE A 3 -38.29 23.72 14.43
C PHE A 3 -37.97 24.47 13.11
N PHE A 4 -36.93 24.05 12.36
CA PHE A 4 -36.94 23.30 11.07
C PHE A 4 -37.46 24.16 9.89
N ILE A 5 -36.75 24.36 8.76
CA ILE A 5 -36.60 23.44 7.61
C ILE A 5 -35.58 24.03 6.60
N ASP A 6 -34.68 23.18 6.09
CA ASP A 6 -33.89 23.40 4.87
C ASP A 6 -34.78 23.42 3.62
N THR A 7 -34.70 24.49 2.82
CA THR A 7 -35.30 24.53 1.48
C THR A 7 -34.45 23.72 0.49
N GLY A 8 -34.92 22.52 0.16
CA GLY A 8 -34.43 21.73 -0.96
C GLY A 8 -34.78 22.36 -2.30
N ASN A 9 -33.80 22.34 -3.22
CA ASN A 9 -33.87 22.86 -4.58
C ASN A 9 -34.90 22.08 -5.43
N PRO A 10 -35.87 22.73 -6.11
CA PRO A 10 -36.85 22.09 -6.97
C PRO A 10 -36.24 21.81 -8.36
N GLY A 11 -35.71 20.61 -8.55
CA GLY A 11 -35.17 20.23 -9.84
C GLY A 11 -34.95 18.73 -9.94
N ASN A 12 -36.02 17.96 -10.03
CA ASN A 12 -35.94 16.57 -10.51
C ASN A 12 -37.29 15.95 -10.89
N ILE A 13 -38.24 16.73 -11.43
CA ILE A 13 -39.54 16.15 -11.84
C ILE A 13 -39.53 15.82 -13.34
N GLN A 14 -38.88 16.65 -14.16
CA GLN A 14 -38.76 16.41 -15.61
C GLN A 14 -37.76 15.30 -15.94
N ASP A 15 -36.71 15.14 -15.14
CA ASP A 15 -35.67 14.13 -15.40
C ASP A 15 -36.12 12.70 -15.02
N GLU A 16 -37.04 12.56 -14.05
CA GLU A 16 -37.60 11.25 -13.69
C GLU A 16 -38.70 10.80 -14.66
N GLU A 17 -39.50 11.72 -15.21
CA GLU A 17 -40.46 11.42 -16.29
C GLU A 17 -39.76 10.96 -17.57
N ILE A 18 -38.66 11.64 -17.96
CA ILE A 18 -37.84 11.25 -19.11
C ILE A 18 -37.19 9.89 -18.90
N LEU A 19 -36.74 9.58 -17.68
CA LEU A 19 -36.19 8.26 -17.34
C LEU A 19 -37.27 7.16 -17.27
N LEU A 20 -38.52 7.50 -16.94
CA LEU A 20 -39.66 6.57 -16.97
C LEU A 20 -40.12 6.29 -18.41
N GLU A 21 -40.22 7.29 -19.28
CA GLU A 21 -40.49 7.14 -20.72
C GLU A 21 -39.41 6.31 -21.42
N TYR A 22 -38.14 6.53 -21.06
CA TYR A 22 -37.04 5.75 -21.61
C TYR A 22 -37.09 4.28 -21.17
N LYS A 23 -37.42 4.00 -19.89
CA LYS A 23 -37.60 2.62 -19.38
C LYS A 23 -38.81 1.90 -19.97
N THR A 24 -39.93 2.58 -20.22
CA THR A 24 -41.10 1.99 -20.87
C THR A 24 -40.86 1.73 -22.36
N SER A 25 -40.09 2.58 -23.05
CA SER A 25 -39.65 2.34 -24.44
C SER A 25 -38.77 1.09 -24.59
N LEU A 26 -37.97 0.75 -23.56
CA LEU A 26 -37.15 -0.46 -23.53
C LEU A 26 -37.93 -1.74 -23.22
N GLN A 27 -39.20 -1.64 -22.78
CA GLN A 27 -40.06 -2.80 -22.53
C GLN A 27 -41.00 -3.15 -23.69
N SER A 28 -41.25 -2.23 -24.65
CA SER A 28 -42.15 -2.49 -25.79
C SER A 28 -41.51 -3.20 -26.99
N SER A 29 -40.19 -3.41 -26.99
CA SER A 29 -39.47 -4.18 -28.02
C SER A 29 -38.98 -5.54 -27.53
N LYS A 30 -39.75 -6.20 -26.66
CA LYS A 30 -39.70 -7.67 -26.59
C LYS A 30 -40.60 -8.26 -27.66
N CYS A 31 -40.18 -8.11 -28.92
CA CYS A 31 -40.54 -9.07 -29.94
C CYS A 31 -40.04 -10.43 -29.44
N LYS A 32 -40.95 -11.39 -29.24
CA LYS A 32 -40.60 -12.79 -29.01
C LYS A 32 -39.86 -13.30 -30.25
N ALA A 33 -38.55 -13.06 -30.31
CA ALA A 33 -37.69 -13.74 -31.23
C ALA A 33 -37.66 -15.20 -30.79
N LYS A 34 -38.35 -16.03 -31.57
CA LYS A 34 -38.13 -17.47 -31.54
C LYS A 34 -36.67 -17.66 -31.91
N ASN A 35 -35.83 -17.94 -30.93
CA ASN A 35 -34.47 -18.40 -31.18
C ASN A 35 -34.60 -19.83 -31.70
N GLU A 36 -34.94 -19.97 -32.97
CA GLU A 36 -34.64 -21.20 -33.71
C GLU A 36 -33.11 -21.24 -33.78
N ASN A 37 -32.51 -22.22 -33.10
CA ASN A 37 -31.06 -22.43 -33.11
C ASN A 37 -30.62 -22.53 -34.58
N ILE A 38 -29.99 -21.47 -35.06
CA ILE A 38 -29.44 -21.37 -36.42
C ILE A 38 -28.52 -22.57 -36.71
N PHE A 39 -27.85 -23.08 -35.68
CA PHE A 39 -27.02 -24.27 -35.73
C PHE A 39 -27.83 -25.57 -35.92
N GLU A 40 -28.99 -25.75 -35.27
CA GLU A 40 -29.86 -26.92 -35.49
C GLU A 40 -30.50 -26.88 -36.88
N LYS A 41 -30.90 -25.69 -37.34
CA LYS A 41 -31.49 -25.50 -38.67
C LYS A 41 -30.47 -25.82 -39.78
N PHE A 42 -29.23 -25.36 -39.62
CA PHE A 42 -28.11 -25.69 -40.52
C PHE A 42 -27.75 -27.18 -40.50
N SER A 43 -27.80 -27.83 -39.33
CA SER A 43 -27.49 -29.26 -39.20
C SER A 43 -28.51 -30.16 -39.88
N ILE A 44 -29.79 -29.76 -39.83
CA ILE A 44 -30.89 -30.43 -40.53
C ILE A 44 -30.79 -30.17 -42.05
N GLU A 45 -30.44 -28.94 -42.45
CA GLU A 45 -30.34 -28.53 -43.85
C GLU A 45 -29.13 -29.15 -44.59
N MET A 46 -28.08 -29.50 -43.86
CA MET A 46 -26.93 -30.25 -44.37
C MET A 46 -27.12 -31.78 -44.28
N GLU A 47 -28.29 -32.27 -43.86
CA GLU A 47 -28.60 -33.69 -43.62
C GLU A 47 -27.62 -34.42 -42.68
N TRP A 48 -26.96 -33.69 -41.77
CA TRP A 48 -25.97 -34.24 -40.83
C TRP A 48 -26.59 -34.97 -39.62
N THR A 49 -27.80 -35.51 -39.77
CA THR A 49 -28.49 -36.24 -38.69
C THR A 49 -28.83 -37.66 -39.10
N ASP A 50 -27.98 -38.61 -38.69
CA ASP A 50 -28.28 -40.04 -38.76
C ASP A 50 -29.35 -40.42 -37.73
N LYS A 51 -30.43 -41.05 -38.20
CA LYS A 51 -31.55 -41.63 -37.41
C LYS A 51 -31.16 -42.82 -36.51
N ALA A 52 -29.94 -42.85 -35.97
CA ALA A 52 -29.40 -44.00 -35.25
C ALA A 52 -29.43 -43.88 -33.71
N LEU A 53 -30.01 -42.83 -33.10
CA LEU A 53 -29.82 -42.60 -31.66
C LEU A 53 -31.07 -42.18 -30.86
N GLU A 54 -32.22 -42.82 -31.10
CA GLU A 54 -33.38 -42.72 -30.18
C GLU A 54 -33.56 -43.92 -29.23
N LYS A 55 -32.64 -44.89 -29.25
CA LYS A 55 -32.60 -45.98 -28.25
C LYS A 55 -31.38 -45.87 -27.35
N LYS A 56 -31.45 -44.97 -26.35
CA LYS A 56 -30.88 -45.13 -24.99
C LYS A 56 -31.04 -43.83 -24.19
N LYS A 57 -32.21 -43.63 -23.57
CA LYS A 57 -32.28 -42.87 -22.31
C LYS A 57 -31.82 -43.80 -21.18
N GLN A 58 -30.53 -44.08 -21.12
CA GLN A 58 -29.89 -44.54 -19.89
C GLN A 58 -29.24 -43.30 -19.27
N LYS A 59 -29.61 -42.97 -18.04
CA LYS A 59 -28.86 -42.03 -17.21
C LYS A 59 -27.41 -42.50 -17.23
N GLN A 60 -26.57 -41.78 -17.96
CA GLN A 60 -25.13 -41.89 -17.79
C GLN A 60 -24.82 -41.03 -16.57
N ASP A 61 -24.68 -41.67 -15.43
CA ASP A 61 -24.03 -41.06 -14.27
C ASP A 61 -22.59 -40.81 -14.70
N VAL A 62 -22.32 -39.64 -15.28
CA VAL A 62 -20.95 -39.24 -15.60
C VAL A 62 -20.25 -39.03 -14.27
N ASP A 63 -19.25 -39.85 -13.99
CA ASP A 63 -18.52 -39.85 -12.73
C ASP A 63 -18.11 -38.41 -12.37
N VAL A 64 -18.54 -37.95 -11.19
CA VAL A 64 -18.22 -36.60 -10.69
C VAL A 64 -16.71 -36.36 -10.71
N ILE A 65 -15.93 -37.43 -10.53
CA ILE A 65 -14.48 -37.43 -10.62
C ILE A 65 -13.99 -37.10 -12.03
N ASP A 66 -14.60 -37.67 -13.08
CA ASP A 66 -14.24 -37.42 -14.47
C ASP A 66 -14.60 -35.99 -14.89
N THR A 67 -15.74 -35.47 -14.41
CA THR A 67 -16.08 -34.05 -14.65
C THR A 67 -15.14 -33.09 -13.92
N ILE A 68 -14.64 -33.44 -12.73
CA ILE A 68 -13.65 -32.64 -12.01
C ILE A 68 -12.27 -32.73 -12.69
N GLN A 69 -11.86 -33.92 -13.12
CA GLN A 69 -10.60 -34.12 -13.84
C GLN A 69 -10.60 -33.42 -15.18
N THR A 70 -11.70 -33.47 -15.93
CA THR A 70 -11.86 -32.74 -17.20
C THR A 70 -11.87 -31.23 -16.97
N LYS A 71 -12.57 -30.72 -15.95
CA LYS A 71 -12.50 -29.29 -15.55
C LYS A 71 -11.07 -28.86 -15.21
N ARG A 72 -10.33 -29.62 -14.41
CA ARG A 72 -8.92 -29.33 -14.09
C ARG A 72 -8.03 -29.33 -15.34
N LYS A 73 -8.23 -30.29 -16.25
CA LYS A 73 -7.52 -30.33 -17.55
C LYS A 73 -7.84 -29.10 -18.39
N VAL A 74 -9.10 -28.67 -18.44
CA VAL A 74 -9.52 -27.46 -19.16
C VAL A 74 -8.93 -26.21 -18.51
N ASP A 75 -8.97 -26.09 -17.19
CA ASP A 75 -8.35 -24.97 -16.46
C ASP A 75 -6.84 -24.91 -16.71
N ASP A 76 -6.16 -26.07 -16.70
CA ASP A 76 -4.73 -26.18 -17.02
C ASP A 76 -4.41 -25.75 -18.46
N LEU A 77 -5.30 -26.05 -19.41
CA LEU A 77 -5.19 -25.59 -20.80
C LEU A 77 -5.45 -24.08 -20.93
N LEU A 78 -6.45 -23.56 -20.20
CA LEU A 78 -6.85 -22.16 -20.21
C LEU A 78 -5.88 -21.24 -19.45
N LYS A 79 -5.02 -21.77 -18.57
CA LYS A 79 -3.97 -21.00 -17.85
C LYS A 79 -3.06 -20.19 -18.78
N LYS A 80 -2.88 -20.60 -20.04
CA LYS A 80 -2.08 -19.87 -21.05
C LYS A 80 -2.90 -18.90 -21.89
N SER A 81 -4.23 -18.95 -21.79
CA SER A 81 -5.14 -18.11 -22.57
C SER A 81 -5.36 -16.75 -21.88
N VAL A 82 -5.84 -15.77 -22.65
CA VAL A 82 -6.20 -14.43 -22.16
C VAL A 82 -7.50 -14.46 -21.34
N LEU A 83 -8.32 -15.50 -21.51
CA LEU A 83 -9.63 -15.68 -20.89
C LEU A 83 -9.51 -16.35 -19.52
N THR A 84 -8.94 -15.64 -18.55
CA THR A 84 -8.93 -16.08 -17.15
C THR A 84 -10.22 -15.64 -16.45
N SER A 85 -10.60 -16.29 -15.34
CA SER A 85 -11.76 -15.87 -14.53
C SER A 85 -11.64 -14.43 -14.00
N GLU A 86 -10.41 -13.94 -13.83
CA GLU A 86 -10.13 -12.55 -13.48
C GLU A 86 -10.43 -11.55 -14.62
N PHE A 87 -10.45 -12.01 -15.89
CA PHE A 87 -10.71 -11.19 -17.07
C PHE A 87 -12.12 -10.59 -17.06
N GLU A 88 -13.12 -11.33 -16.56
CA GLU A 88 -14.51 -10.87 -16.46
C GLU A 88 -14.67 -9.67 -15.50
N ASN A 89 -13.80 -9.57 -14.50
CA ASN A 89 -13.81 -8.50 -13.50
C ASN A 89 -13.15 -7.20 -14.00
N LEU A 90 -12.48 -7.21 -15.16
CA LEU A 90 -11.80 -6.04 -15.71
C LEU A 90 -12.80 -5.10 -16.37
N LYS A 91 -12.83 -3.83 -15.92
CA LYS A 91 -13.68 -2.78 -16.52
C LYS A 91 -13.34 -2.49 -18.00
N GLN A 92 -12.09 -2.75 -18.40
CA GLN A 92 -11.62 -2.60 -19.78
C GLN A 92 -10.53 -3.64 -20.05
N VAL A 93 -10.55 -4.20 -21.26
CA VAL A 93 -9.52 -5.13 -21.74
C VAL A 93 -8.16 -4.42 -21.75
N PRO A 94 -7.10 -5.00 -21.14
CA PRO A 94 -5.78 -4.42 -21.18
C PRO A 94 -5.27 -4.32 -22.63
N PRO A 95 -4.56 -3.23 -23.00
CA PRO A 95 -4.05 -3.08 -24.35
C PRO A 95 -3.01 -4.16 -24.65
N TYR A 96 -3.08 -4.74 -25.86
CA TYR A 96 -2.17 -5.82 -26.30
C TYR A 96 -0.71 -5.36 -26.34
N GLU A 97 -0.47 -4.13 -26.81
CA GLU A 97 0.86 -3.50 -26.80
C GLU A 97 0.88 -2.30 -25.86
N VAL A 98 1.89 -2.28 -24.99
CA VAL A 98 2.11 -1.17 -24.07
C VAL A 98 3.13 -0.23 -24.69
N ALA A 99 2.77 1.05 -24.80
CA ALA A 99 3.69 2.07 -25.30
C ALA A 99 5.05 2.02 -24.56
N GLU A 100 6.17 2.11 -25.28
CA GLU A 100 7.50 1.97 -24.70
C GLU A 100 7.75 2.91 -23.51
N ARG A 101 7.18 4.12 -23.57
CA ARG A 101 7.29 5.12 -22.51
C ARG A 101 6.71 4.60 -21.19
N ARG A 102 5.58 3.89 -21.24
CA ARG A 102 4.93 3.30 -20.07
C ARG A 102 5.77 2.14 -19.52
N LEU A 103 6.27 1.25 -20.37
CA LEU A 103 7.20 0.19 -19.95
C LEU A 103 8.48 0.75 -19.31
N LYS A 104 9.07 1.81 -19.89
CA LYS A 104 10.25 2.51 -19.32
C LYS A 104 9.93 3.11 -17.94
N LEU A 105 8.73 3.64 -17.75
CA LEU A 105 8.28 4.20 -16.46
C LEU A 105 8.06 3.09 -15.41
N GLU A 106 7.43 1.99 -15.78
CA GLU A 106 7.21 0.82 -14.92
C GLU A 106 8.55 0.22 -14.47
N ARG A 107 9.49 -0.01 -15.40
CA ARG A 107 10.87 -0.44 -15.07
C ARG A 107 11.62 0.55 -14.18
N LYS A 108 11.35 1.86 -14.29
CA LYS A 108 11.92 2.87 -13.38
C LYS A 108 11.31 2.74 -11.98
N LYS A 109 10.00 2.53 -11.87
CA LYS A 109 9.30 2.31 -10.59
C LYS A 109 9.83 1.04 -9.91
N GLU A 110 9.95 -0.06 -10.64
CA GLU A 110 10.49 -1.32 -10.13
C GLU A 110 11.94 -1.15 -9.63
N ARG A 111 12.79 -0.51 -10.43
CA ARG A 111 14.15 -0.17 -10.00
C ARG A 111 14.18 0.77 -8.81
N ALA A 112 13.21 1.66 -8.64
CA ALA A 112 13.17 2.57 -7.49
C ALA A 112 12.76 1.88 -6.18
N LYS A 113 12.21 0.66 -6.24
CA LYS A 113 11.87 -0.16 -5.06
C LYS A 113 13.10 -0.75 -4.38
N THR A 114 14.21 -0.94 -5.10
CA THR A 114 15.43 -1.54 -4.55
C THR A 114 16.65 -0.72 -4.92
N LYS A 115 17.73 -0.82 -4.16
CA LYS A 115 18.99 -0.14 -4.48
C LYS A 115 19.75 -0.81 -5.65
N GLY A 116 19.30 -2.01 -6.06
CA GLY A 116 19.84 -2.80 -7.18
C GLY A 116 20.69 -3.99 -6.75
N ALA A 117 21.15 -4.78 -7.73
CA ALA A 117 21.88 -6.03 -7.51
C ALA A 117 23.24 -5.84 -6.81
N LYS A 118 23.93 -4.72 -7.09
CA LYS A 118 25.20 -4.37 -6.42
C LYS A 118 25.06 -4.27 -4.89
N TRP A 119 23.86 -4.01 -4.40
CA TRP A 119 23.55 -3.92 -2.98
C TRP A 119 22.53 -4.97 -2.55
N TYR A 120 22.68 -6.19 -3.09
CA TYR A 120 21.90 -7.38 -2.75
C TYR A 120 20.38 -7.16 -2.73
N GLY A 121 19.86 -6.25 -3.56
CA GLY A 121 18.43 -5.97 -3.62
C GLY A 121 17.85 -5.24 -2.40
N LEU A 122 18.65 -4.45 -1.67
CA LEU A 122 18.19 -3.72 -0.48
C LEU A 122 16.92 -2.89 -0.80
N PRO A 123 15.81 -3.12 -0.08
CA PRO A 123 14.53 -2.48 -0.37
C PRO A 123 14.48 -1.01 0.06
N ALA A 124 13.60 -0.24 -0.58
CA ALA A 124 13.17 1.06 -0.13
C ALA A 124 12.06 0.88 0.91
N THR A 125 12.45 0.76 2.17
CA THR A 125 11.53 0.63 3.30
C THR A 125 10.75 1.92 3.54
N GLU A 126 9.52 1.76 4.01
CA GLU A 126 8.66 2.90 4.36
C GLU A 126 9.17 3.61 5.62
N LEU A 127 9.08 4.94 5.62
CA LEU A 127 9.47 5.77 6.75
C LEU A 127 8.29 5.87 7.73
N THR A 128 8.10 4.82 8.53
CA THR A 128 7.20 4.89 9.69
C THR A 128 7.73 5.88 10.73
N LYS A 129 6.88 6.34 11.66
CA LYS A 129 7.29 7.34 12.67
C LYS A 129 8.42 6.82 13.55
N GLU A 130 8.30 5.61 14.08
CA GLU A 130 9.31 4.95 14.92
C GLU A 130 10.67 4.85 14.22
N VAL A 131 10.66 4.37 12.97
CA VAL A 131 11.87 4.22 12.15
C VAL A 131 12.50 5.58 11.83
N LYS A 132 11.68 6.60 11.58
CA LYS A 132 12.16 7.95 11.36
C LYS A 132 12.88 8.49 12.60
N ASP A 133 12.32 8.26 13.78
CA ASP A 133 12.90 8.70 15.04
C ASP A 133 14.25 7.98 15.30
N ASP A 134 14.31 6.67 15.05
CA ASP A 134 15.55 5.89 15.12
C ASP A 134 16.64 6.45 14.18
N LEU A 135 16.27 6.77 12.93
CA LEU A 135 17.21 7.35 11.95
C LEU A 135 17.68 8.75 12.36
N GLN A 136 16.81 9.56 12.97
CA GLN A 136 17.19 10.87 13.50
C GLN A 136 18.16 10.75 14.68
N ILE A 137 17.94 9.77 15.57
CA ILE A 137 18.86 9.48 16.67
C ILE A 137 20.23 9.08 16.14
N LEU A 138 20.29 8.21 15.14
CA LEU A 138 21.56 7.86 14.48
C LEU A 138 22.25 9.07 13.87
N GLN A 139 21.49 10.02 13.32
CA GLN A 139 22.04 11.26 12.81
C GLN A 139 22.62 12.13 13.93
N MET A 140 21.96 12.17 15.10
CA MET A 140 22.38 12.94 16.27
C MET A 140 23.33 12.18 17.21
N ARG A 141 23.89 11.04 16.79
CA ARG A 141 24.71 10.16 17.65
C ARG A 141 25.89 10.84 18.35
N SER A 142 26.41 11.92 17.78
CA SER A 142 27.51 12.71 18.37
C SER A 142 27.11 13.45 19.66
N VAL A 143 25.82 13.68 19.88
CA VAL A 143 25.30 14.42 21.04
C VAL A 143 24.81 13.48 22.14
N LEU A 144 24.54 12.22 21.81
CA LEU A 144 23.94 11.25 22.73
C LEU A 144 24.85 10.94 23.93
N ASP A 145 26.15 10.72 23.68
CA ASP A 145 27.14 10.42 24.71
C ASP A 145 28.26 11.48 24.67
N PRO A 146 28.46 12.26 25.75
CA PRO A 146 29.52 13.27 25.80
C PRO A 146 30.93 12.69 25.73
N LYS A 147 31.11 11.39 26.01
CA LYS A 147 32.42 10.72 26.00
C LYS A 147 32.78 10.14 24.64
N ARG A 148 31.80 9.97 23.74
CA ARG A 148 32.01 9.32 22.44
C ARG A 148 31.90 10.33 21.31
N PHE A 149 33.02 10.60 20.67
CA PHE A 149 33.08 11.45 19.49
C PHE A 149 33.04 10.59 18.22
N TYR A 150 32.02 10.80 17.41
CA TYR A 150 31.89 10.16 16.10
C TYR A 150 32.32 11.10 14.97
N LYS A 151 32.65 10.51 13.83
CA LYS A 151 32.80 11.26 12.58
C LYS A 151 31.47 11.95 12.22
N LYS A 152 31.57 13.17 11.70
CA LYS A 152 30.41 13.95 11.22
C LYS A 152 29.69 13.20 10.10
N ASN A 153 28.37 13.37 10.03
CA ASN A 153 27.58 12.77 8.97
C ASN A 153 27.69 13.60 7.69
N ASP A 154 27.85 12.92 6.55
CA ASP A 154 28.01 13.58 5.25
C ASP A 154 26.67 14.08 4.68
N LEU A 155 25.56 13.45 5.07
CA LEU A 155 24.21 13.74 4.58
C LEU A 155 23.33 14.27 5.71
N SER A 156 22.62 15.38 5.42
CA SER A 156 21.58 15.92 6.29
C SER A 156 20.23 15.21 6.12
N VAL A 157 20.03 14.53 4.99
CA VAL A 157 18.78 13.85 4.61
C VAL A 157 18.80 12.39 5.06
N LEU A 158 17.65 11.88 5.49
CA LEU A 158 17.49 10.48 5.86
C LEU A 158 17.70 9.55 4.66
N PRO A 159 18.33 8.38 4.85
CA PRO A 159 18.56 7.43 3.77
C PRO A 159 17.24 6.86 3.22
N LYS A 160 17.14 6.75 1.90
CA LYS A 160 15.96 6.17 1.22
C LYS A 160 15.89 4.63 1.32
N TYR A 161 17.04 3.97 1.18
CA TYR A 161 17.14 2.51 1.21
C TYR A 161 17.85 2.11 2.49
N PHE A 162 17.16 1.37 3.35
CA PHE A 162 17.70 0.89 4.62
C PHE A 162 16.97 -0.39 5.03
N GLN A 163 17.52 -1.09 6.01
CA GLN A 163 16.86 -2.22 6.65
C GLN A 163 17.23 -2.18 8.13
N VAL A 164 16.24 -2.44 8.99
CA VAL A 164 16.44 -2.53 10.43
C VAL A 164 16.64 -4.00 10.78
N GLY A 165 17.76 -4.31 11.41
CA GLY A 165 18.11 -5.66 11.86
C GLY A 165 18.43 -5.68 13.35
N LYS A 166 18.47 -6.88 13.93
CA LYS A 166 18.87 -7.11 15.32
C LYS A 166 20.18 -7.86 15.36
N VAL A 167 21.07 -7.48 16.27
CA VAL A 167 22.31 -8.20 16.51
C VAL A 167 21.98 -9.53 17.19
N LEU A 168 22.53 -10.62 16.67
CA LEU A 168 22.42 -11.94 17.29
C LEU A 168 23.58 -12.14 18.26
N ASP A 169 23.28 -12.62 19.46
CA ASP A 169 24.28 -12.86 20.50
C ASP A 169 25.22 -14.00 20.06
N SER A 170 26.53 -13.81 20.29
CA SER A 170 27.51 -14.89 20.08
C SER A 170 27.40 -15.93 21.21
N PRO A 171 27.42 -17.24 20.91
CA PRO A 171 27.43 -18.29 21.94
C PRO A 171 28.65 -18.27 22.87
N LEU A 172 29.75 -17.62 22.44
CA LEU A 172 31.03 -17.63 23.14
C LEU A 172 31.09 -16.62 24.30
N GLU A 173 30.28 -15.56 24.27
CA GLU A 173 30.38 -14.45 25.23
C GLU A 173 29.03 -14.19 25.89
N PHE A 174 28.79 -14.85 27.03
CA PHE A 174 27.49 -14.83 27.69
C PHE A 174 27.28 -13.63 28.63
N TYR A 175 28.33 -13.17 29.31
CA TYR A 175 28.17 -12.26 30.46
C TYR A 175 28.29 -10.77 30.12
N ASN A 176 29.10 -10.39 29.13
CA ASN A 176 29.43 -8.98 28.89
C ASN A 176 28.61 -8.35 27.76
N ASN A 177 28.51 -9.03 26.63
CA ASN A 177 27.89 -8.45 25.41
C ASN A 177 26.41 -8.82 25.25
N ARG A 178 25.91 -9.76 26.05
CA ARG A 178 24.55 -10.26 25.93
C ARG A 178 23.57 -9.45 26.78
N LEU A 179 22.56 -8.90 26.13
CA LEU A 179 21.46 -8.22 26.82
C LEU A 179 20.43 -9.23 27.37
N THR A 180 19.90 -8.94 28.56
CA THR A 180 18.78 -9.70 29.12
C THR A 180 17.49 -9.41 28.36
N LYS A 181 16.49 -10.29 28.50
CA LYS A 181 15.18 -10.10 27.83
C LYS A 181 14.48 -8.79 28.21
N LYS A 182 14.77 -8.23 29.39
CA LYS A 182 14.18 -6.98 29.88
C LYS A 182 14.82 -5.75 29.24
N GLU A 183 16.12 -5.81 28.97
CA GLU A 183 16.89 -4.74 28.35
C GLU A 183 16.66 -4.69 26.84
N LYS A 184 16.48 -5.84 26.19
CA LYS A 184 16.13 -5.91 24.75
C LYS A 184 14.79 -5.23 24.47
N LYS A 185 14.80 -4.13 23.71
CA LYS A 185 13.56 -3.44 23.28
C LYS A 185 13.29 -3.66 21.79
N LYS A 186 12.22 -3.02 21.30
CA LYS A 186 11.80 -3.13 19.89
C LYS A 186 12.52 -2.13 19.00
N SER A 187 12.68 -0.89 19.47
CA SER A 187 13.29 0.25 18.77
C SER A 187 14.49 0.79 19.56
N LEU A 188 15.42 1.45 18.87
CA LEU A 188 16.60 2.08 19.47
C LEU A 188 16.20 3.22 20.42
N VAL A 189 15.17 4.00 20.05
CA VAL A 189 14.61 5.05 20.91
C VAL A 189 14.17 4.46 22.26
N ASP A 190 13.48 3.32 22.24
CA ASP A 190 12.97 2.68 23.46
C ASP A 190 14.09 2.20 24.39
N GLU A 191 15.21 1.74 23.82
CA GLU A 191 16.39 1.33 24.60
C GLU A 191 16.99 2.54 25.33
N LEU A 192 17.12 3.67 24.64
CA LEU A 192 17.63 4.91 25.23
C LEU A 192 16.69 5.47 26.30
N LEU A 193 15.38 5.40 26.09
CA LEU A 193 14.40 5.83 27.09
C LEU A 193 14.39 4.93 28.33
N ALA A 194 14.76 3.66 28.20
CA ALA A 194 14.88 2.74 29.33
C ALA A 194 16.14 3.01 30.18
N ASP A 195 17.19 3.64 29.62
CA ASP A 195 18.40 3.98 30.34
C ASP A 195 18.21 5.18 31.28
N ALA A 196 18.37 4.94 32.59
CA ALA A 196 18.21 5.95 33.62
C ALA A 196 19.32 7.01 33.61
N GLU A 197 20.56 6.62 33.29
CA GLU A 197 21.71 7.53 33.29
C GLU A 197 21.61 8.51 32.13
N PHE A 198 21.29 7.99 30.95
CA PHE A 198 21.01 8.79 29.75
C PHE A 198 19.91 9.84 30.01
N ASN A 199 18.80 9.41 30.62
CA ASN A 199 17.70 10.31 30.98
C ASN A 199 18.12 11.40 31.98
N LYS A 200 18.90 11.03 33.01
CA LYS A 200 19.38 11.98 34.03
C LYS A 200 20.27 13.04 33.40
N TYR A 201 21.21 12.63 32.55
CA TYR A 201 22.11 13.54 31.85
C TYR A 201 21.35 14.48 30.91
N ASN A 202 20.45 13.94 30.08
CA ASN A 202 19.69 14.73 29.12
C ASN A 202 18.74 15.72 29.80
N LYS A 203 18.05 15.31 30.88
CA LYS A 203 17.21 16.21 31.67
C LYS A 203 18.03 17.34 32.29
N LYS A 204 19.22 17.04 32.81
CA LYS A 204 20.14 18.06 33.33
C LYS A 204 20.54 19.03 32.22
N ARG A 205 21.04 18.51 31.09
CA ARG A 205 21.52 19.36 30.01
C ARG A 205 20.44 20.19 29.35
N TYR A 206 19.25 19.62 29.19
CA TYR A 206 18.09 20.31 28.65
C TYR A 206 17.69 21.53 29.52
N ARG A 207 17.66 21.38 30.85
CA ARG A 207 17.38 22.49 31.78
C ARG A 207 18.42 23.61 31.65
N GLU A 208 19.70 23.26 31.63
CA GLU A 208 20.78 24.24 31.45
C GLU A 208 20.63 25.02 30.14
N ILE A 209 20.32 24.33 29.03
CA ILE A 209 20.10 24.96 27.72
C ILE A 209 18.87 25.88 27.75
N ILE A 210 17.78 25.49 28.41
CA ILE A 210 16.58 26.33 28.53
C ILE A 210 16.88 27.59 29.35
N GLU A 211 17.53 27.45 30.50
CA GLU A 211 17.90 28.60 31.35
C GLU A 211 18.82 29.56 30.59
N GLU A 212 19.82 29.03 29.87
CA GLU A 212 20.71 29.83 29.05
C GLU A 212 19.94 30.57 27.95
N LYS A 213 19.04 29.88 27.23
CA LYS A 213 18.18 30.50 26.22
C LYS A 213 17.27 31.58 26.81
N ARG A 214 16.65 31.32 27.97
CA ARG A 214 15.78 32.28 28.67
C ARG A 214 16.55 33.52 29.11
N SER A 215 17.74 33.34 29.68
CA SER A 215 18.63 34.42 30.09
C SER A 215 19.07 35.26 28.89
N LYS A 216 19.47 34.62 27.78
CA LYS A 216 19.82 35.31 26.51
C LYS A 216 18.63 36.10 25.95
N ALA A 217 17.44 35.51 25.91
CA ALA A 217 16.23 36.18 25.43
C ALA A 217 15.87 37.40 26.29
N TRP A 218 15.97 37.29 27.62
CA TRP A 218 15.73 38.41 28.53
C TRP A 218 16.73 39.56 28.32
N LYS A 219 18.03 39.24 28.21
CA LYS A 219 19.08 40.24 27.92
C LYS A 219 18.82 40.96 26.60
N GLN A 220 18.43 40.23 25.55
CA GLN A 220 18.09 40.80 24.24
C GLN A 220 16.85 41.73 24.32
N ALA A 221 15.79 41.29 25.00
CA ALA A 221 14.59 42.11 25.20
C ALA A 221 14.90 43.41 25.97
N LYS A 222 15.70 43.32 27.04
CA LYS A 222 16.14 44.50 27.82
C LYS A 222 16.94 45.48 26.96
N LYS A 223 17.88 44.99 26.14
CA LYS A 223 18.65 45.82 25.18
C LYS A 223 17.73 46.50 24.17
N ARG A 224 16.75 45.78 23.62
CA ARG A 224 15.77 46.32 22.67
C ARG A 224 14.93 47.44 23.29
N ASN A 225 14.44 47.24 24.51
CA ASN A 225 13.66 48.27 25.22
C ASN A 225 14.52 49.51 25.54
N ARG A 226 15.77 49.33 25.94
CA ARG A 226 16.71 50.45 26.18
C ARG A 226 17.03 51.24 24.91
N ASN A 227 17.09 50.58 23.75
CA ASN A 227 17.34 51.27 22.49
C ASN A 227 16.09 52.04 22.04
N LYS A 228 14.89 51.49 22.21
CA LYS A 228 13.62 52.19 21.91
C LYS A 228 13.43 53.46 22.75
N SER A 229 13.82 53.43 24.02
CA SER A 229 13.74 54.60 24.89
C SER A 229 14.79 55.69 24.60
N LYS A 230 15.76 55.42 23.73
CA LYS A 230 16.79 56.40 23.29
C LYS A 230 16.49 57.01 21.91
N THR A 231 15.55 56.43 21.17
CA THR A 231 15.16 56.89 19.82
C THR A 231 13.87 57.73 19.86
N LYS A 232 13.21 57.83 21.02
CA LYS A 232 12.22 58.86 21.34
C LYS A 232 12.93 59.98 22.09
#